data_AF-A0A975TPB6-F1
#
_entry.id   AF-A0A975TPB6-F1
#
_cell.length_a   1.000
_cell.length_b   1.000
_cell.length_c   1.000
_cell.angle_alpha   90.00
_cell.angle_beta   90.00
_cell.angle_gamma   90.00
#
_symmetry.space_group_name_H-M   'P 1'
#
loop_
_entity.id
_entity.type
_entity.pdbx_description
1 polymer ?
#
loop_
_entity_poly.entity_id
_entity_poly.type
_entity_poly.pdbx_seq_one_letter_code
_entity_poly.pdbx_strand_id
1 'polypeptide(L)'
;MIIFDTNAVNLLQPEGPTADIIRKLRQSGHHQAAVPWMVLEEMAAHRARYYPAKYQSVLNTLARLQEDLPWELKSSLEPLDLERLLSHWRDAYGEIFEVIETSNAALRRAYQREAMALPPAKEVKDHAEGGRDAAIWFSILEFLKKNPDQHVYFVTNNTKDFGDGSSYRYPMNEDVRGLENRLTMLKDFDQVVSEFTTEVSGTEAEEAAAQLLASSAVRDSVAEAALGLTTLTGYDGLGEGGARERWFAWSGTPEVELLAVTGVTGHAIEGDVWYTAKAKWLLYGLTVDEAESLAGYVACVWETKILFSAGDGRGPTLLTSGEPIPPDTDDEPCMKLLHELKKRVTDFAATAKRVALAARTPAERFVSNRLAPTLAGLDLSSAQFARHVIEQAGLVNGPLQQFARQVAEQQRLVNGPMQQLARRMAADQAAMYKAVNAPGVRFAQQVAAQMAASMPQLDLKLPRVDTVLPRLDIPGYTHQPRSGGGEAHQDDFEQTERQKPSGPDTPESEPDRE
;
A
#
# COMPACT_ATOMS: atom_id res chain seq x y z
N MET A 1 6.80 -16.87 -21.24
CA MET A 1 6.93 -16.59 -19.81
C MET A 1 8.14 -15.71 -19.54
N ILE A 2 8.02 -14.75 -18.62
CA ILE A 2 9.06 -13.82 -18.19
C ILE A 2 9.45 -14.22 -16.76
N ILE A 3 10.73 -14.54 -16.54
CA ILE A 3 11.25 -14.95 -15.22
C ILE A 3 12.27 -13.92 -14.77
N PHE A 4 12.09 -13.35 -13.58
CA PHE A 4 12.99 -12.33 -13.03
C PHE A 4 14.02 -12.92 -12.06
N ASP A 5 15.27 -12.50 -12.21
CA ASP A 5 16.33 -12.65 -11.20
C ASP A 5 16.15 -11.62 -10.07
N THR A 6 16.69 -11.90 -8.87
CA THR A 6 16.65 -10.96 -7.75
C THR A 6 17.23 -9.61 -8.14
N ASN A 7 18.35 -9.53 -8.88
CA ASN A 7 18.94 -8.24 -9.23
C ASN A 7 18.02 -7.33 -10.07
N ALA A 8 17.10 -7.92 -10.83
CA ALA A 8 16.16 -7.20 -11.69
C ALA A 8 14.98 -6.64 -10.89
N VAL A 9 14.67 -7.25 -9.73
CA VAL A 9 13.50 -6.91 -8.90
C VAL A 9 13.85 -6.58 -7.44
N ASN A 10 15.13 -6.48 -7.07
CA ASN A 10 15.58 -6.31 -5.68
C ASN A 10 15.00 -5.05 -5.03
N LEU A 11 14.88 -3.97 -5.79
CA LEU A 11 14.33 -2.70 -5.34
C LEU A 11 12.86 -2.53 -5.68
N LEU A 12 12.19 -3.60 -6.11
CA LEU A 12 10.78 -3.57 -6.43
C LEU A 12 9.98 -3.23 -5.18
N GLN A 13 9.30 -2.10 -5.24
CA GLN A 13 8.27 -1.73 -4.28
C GLN A 13 6.97 -2.42 -4.72
N PRO A 14 6.31 -3.21 -3.86
CA PRO A 14 5.08 -3.88 -4.26
C PRO A 14 4.00 -2.95 -4.79
N GLU A 15 3.91 -1.74 -4.24
CA GLU A 15 2.94 -0.72 -4.67
C GLU A 15 3.54 0.25 -5.71
N GLY A 16 4.71 -0.07 -6.24
CA GLY A 16 5.41 0.78 -7.20
C GLY A 16 4.99 0.53 -8.66
N PRO A 17 5.31 1.47 -9.56
CA PRO A 17 4.94 1.40 -10.98
C PRO A 17 5.40 0.13 -11.71
N THR A 18 6.63 -0.29 -11.45
CA THR A 18 7.17 -1.51 -12.05
C THR A 18 6.36 -2.74 -11.64
N ALA A 19 5.92 -2.82 -10.38
CA ALA A 19 5.10 -3.92 -9.90
C ALA A 19 3.72 -3.93 -10.57
N ASP A 20 3.14 -2.75 -10.81
CA ASP A 20 1.87 -2.65 -11.53
C ASP A 20 1.98 -3.10 -12.97
N ILE A 21 3.02 -2.67 -13.70
CA ILE A 21 3.24 -3.14 -15.07
C ILE A 21 3.40 -4.66 -15.09
N ILE A 22 4.12 -5.24 -14.13
CA ILE A 22 4.25 -6.71 -14.01
C ILE A 22 2.89 -7.37 -13.74
N ARG A 23 2.09 -6.83 -12.80
CA ARG A 23 0.73 -7.31 -12.56
C ARG A 23 -0.12 -7.24 -13.83
N LYS A 24 0.03 -6.18 -14.63
CA LYS A 24 -0.71 -6.02 -15.88
C LYS A 24 -0.25 -6.99 -16.96
N LEU A 25 1.05 -7.19 -17.12
CA LEU A 25 1.60 -8.25 -17.99
C LEU A 25 1.04 -9.62 -17.61
N ARG A 26 0.89 -9.91 -16.31
CA ARG A 26 0.25 -11.14 -15.82
C ARG A 26 -1.27 -11.18 -16.07
N GLN A 27 -1.95 -10.05 -15.89
CA GLN A 27 -3.41 -9.94 -16.04
C GLN A 27 -3.88 -9.99 -17.50
N SER A 28 -3.01 -9.63 -18.47
CA SER A 28 -3.34 -9.74 -19.89
C SER A 28 -3.64 -11.19 -20.31
N GLY A 29 -3.15 -12.18 -19.55
CA GLY A 29 -3.32 -13.61 -19.84
C GLY A 29 -2.42 -14.13 -20.97
N HIS A 30 -1.73 -13.23 -21.67
CA HIS A 30 -0.80 -13.54 -22.76
C HIS A 30 0.62 -13.76 -22.26
N HIS A 31 0.99 -13.09 -21.17
CA HIS A 31 2.29 -13.22 -20.55
C HIS A 31 2.14 -13.72 -19.12
N GLN A 32 3.12 -14.53 -18.70
CA GLN A 32 3.28 -14.95 -17.32
C GLN A 32 4.53 -14.26 -16.81
N ALA A 33 4.41 -13.50 -15.72
CA ALA A 33 5.55 -12.91 -15.04
C ALA A 33 5.78 -13.64 -13.73
N ALA A 34 7.00 -14.12 -13.52
CA ALA A 34 7.32 -15.03 -12.44
C ALA A 34 8.69 -14.80 -11.82
N VAL A 35 8.86 -15.36 -10.63
CA VAL A 35 10.15 -15.47 -9.95
C VAL A 35 10.34 -16.89 -9.45
N PRO A 36 11.57 -17.44 -9.46
CA PRO A 36 11.87 -18.64 -8.67
C PRO A 36 11.62 -18.38 -7.19
N TRP A 37 11.21 -19.41 -6.45
CA TRP A 37 10.98 -19.31 -5.00
C TRP A 37 12.19 -18.71 -4.25
N MET A 38 13.41 -19.05 -4.67
CA MET A 38 14.64 -18.49 -4.10
C MET A 38 14.73 -16.95 -4.23
N VAL A 39 14.25 -16.39 -5.34
CA VAL A 39 14.22 -14.93 -5.57
C VAL A 39 13.18 -14.29 -4.65
N LEU A 40 11.99 -14.90 -4.51
CA LEU A 40 10.95 -14.43 -3.60
C LEU A 40 11.45 -14.37 -2.15
N GLU A 41 12.11 -15.43 -1.68
CA GLU A 41 12.67 -15.49 -0.32
C GLU A 41 13.73 -14.41 -0.10
N GLU A 42 14.59 -14.16 -1.08
CA GLU A 42 15.57 -13.08 -0.98
C GLU A 42 14.92 -11.70 -0.93
N MET A 43 13.91 -11.44 -1.76
CA MET A 43 13.17 -10.18 -1.73
C MET A 43 12.50 -9.95 -0.37
N ALA A 44 11.85 -10.96 0.19
CA ALA A 44 11.25 -10.90 1.53
C ALA A 44 12.32 -10.68 2.61
N ALA A 45 13.45 -11.39 2.53
CA ALA A 45 14.56 -11.24 3.46
C ALA A 45 15.17 -9.83 3.40
N HIS A 46 15.32 -9.23 2.22
CA HIS A 46 15.82 -7.85 2.08
C HIS A 46 14.92 -6.82 2.75
N ARG A 47 13.60 -7.02 2.75
CA ARG A 47 12.67 -6.17 3.50
C ARG A 47 12.78 -6.40 5.02
N ALA A 48 12.99 -7.64 5.44
CA ALA A 48 13.02 -8.01 6.85
C ALA A 48 14.40 -7.79 7.53
N ARG A 49 15.51 -7.73 6.79
CA ARG A 49 16.88 -7.81 7.33
C ARG A 49 17.21 -6.79 8.43
N TYR A 50 16.65 -5.58 8.34
CA TYR A 50 16.91 -4.51 9.29
C TYR A 50 15.93 -4.48 10.46
N TYR A 51 14.86 -5.27 10.41
CA TYR A 51 13.80 -5.22 11.40
C TYR A 51 14.27 -5.64 12.81
N PRO A 52 15.06 -6.73 12.99
CA PRO A 52 15.55 -7.11 14.31
C PRO A 52 16.40 -6.02 14.98
N ALA A 53 17.28 -5.36 14.23
CA ALA A 53 18.12 -4.29 14.76
C ALA A 53 17.28 -3.06 15.16
N LYS A 54 16.30 -2.67 14.33
CA LYS A 54 15.36 -1.59 14.66
C LYS A 54 14.52 -1.92 15.90
N TYR A 55 14.00 -3.14 15.98
CA TYR A 55 13.25 -3.64 17.12
C TYR A 55 14.08 -3.57 18.41
N GLN A 56 15.33 -4.04 18.37
CA GLN A 56 16.24 -3.96 19.51
C GLN A 56 16.55 -2.52 19.91
N SER A 57 16.72 -1.61 18.94
CA SER A 57 16.90 -0.18 19.21
C SER A 57 15.70 0.41 19.96
N VAL A 58 14.48 0.04 19.59
CA VAL A 58 13.27 0.49 20.30
C VAL A 58 13.24 -0.06 21.72
N LEU A 59 13.54 -1.35 21.92
CA LEU A 59 13.63 -1.93 23.26
C LEU A 59 14.65 -1.21 24.14
N ASN A 60 15.83 -0.91 23.61
CA ASN A 60 16.87 -0.18 24.34
C ASN A 60 16.40 1.22 24.73
N THR A 61 15.71 1.93 23.83
CA THR A 61 15.14 3.26 24.11
C THR A 61 14.03 3.19 25.16
N LEU A 62 13.14 2.21 25.08
CA LEU A 62 12.07 2.02 26.07
C LEU A 62 12.65 1.69 27.46
N ALA A 63 13.71 0.88 27.51
CA ALA A 63 14.41 0.58 28.76
C ALA A 63 15.02 1.83 29.41
N ARG A 64 15.74 2.65 28.63
CA ARG A 64 16.31 3.93 29.12
C ARG A 64 15.21 4.88 29.61
N LEU A 65 14.12 5.01 28.86
CA LEU A 65 13.00 5.83 29.28
C LEU A 65 12.38 5.32 30.59
N GLN A 66 12.28 4.01 30.77
CA GLN A 66 11.76 3.42 32.01
C GLN A 66 12.64 3.71 33.23
N GLU A 67 13.96 3.88 33.07
CA GLU A 67 14.88 4.25 34.15
C GLU A 67 14.66 5.69 34.64
N ASP A 68 14.25 6.60 33.75
CA ASP A 68 14.05 8.03 34.05
C ASP A 68 12.64 8.36 34.58
N LEU A 69 11.67 7.45 34.40
CA LEU A 69 10.27 7.70 34.74
C LEU A 69 9.94 7.28 36.18
N PRO A 70 9.26 8.13 36.97
CA PRO A 70 8.81 7.75 38.31
C PRO A 70 7.49 6.93 38.29
N TRP A 71 6.97 6.60 37.11
CA TRP A 71 5.77 5.78 36.91
C TRP A 71 6.03 4.70 35.85
N GLU A 72 5.21 3.66 35.85
CA GLU A 72 5.31 2.56 34.90
C GLU A 72 4.90 3.00 33.48
N LEU A 73 5.70 2.61 32.49
CA LEU A 73 5.41 2.88 31.08
C LEU A 73 4.24 2.01 30.62
N LYS A 74 3.14 2.63 30.19
CA LYS A 74 1.92 1.92 29.74
C LYS A 74 1.97 1.40 28.30
N SER A 75 3.10 1.53 27.62
CA SER A 75 3.26 1.07 26.24
C SER A 75 4.05 -0.23 26.24
N SER A 76 3.50 -1.27 25.59
CA SER A 76 4.21 -2.52 25.34
C SER A 76 4.43 -2.71 23.85
N LEU A 77 5.66 -3.02 23.46
CA LEU A 77 5.97 -3.48 22.11
C LEU A 77 5.58 -4.96 22.00
N GLU A 78 4.91 -5.36 20.93
CA GLU A 78 4.67 -6.78 20.65
C GLU A 78 5.99 -7.54 20.50
N PRO A 79 6.08 -8.82 20.88
CA PRO A 79 7.27 -9.63 20.62
C PRO A 79 7.67 -9.64 19.14
N LEU A 80 8.97 -9.64 18.87
CA LEU A 80 9.52 -9.76 17.51
C LEU A 80 9.06 -11.07 16.86
N ASP A 81 8.22 -10.95 15.84
CA ASP A 81 7.77 -12.07 15.00
C ASP A 81 8.28 -11.88 13.57
N LEU A 82 9.45 -12.46 13.30
CA LEU A 82 10.12 -12.35 12.00
C LEU A 82 9.38 -13.12 10.91
N GLU A 83 8.77 -14.26 11.23
CA GLU A 83 8.02 -15.04 10.24
C GLU A 83 6.72 -14.34 9.83
N ARG A 84 6.02 -13.68 10.76
CA ARG A 84 4.87 -12.82 10.40
C ARG A 84 5.29 -11.72 9.42
N LEU A 85 6.46 -11.10 9.64
CA LEU A 85 6.98 -10.10 8.72
C LEU A 85 7.37 -10.69 7.36
N LEU A 86 8.05 -11.83 7.33
CA LEU A 86 8.42 -12.51 6.08
C LEU A 86 7.18 -12.97 5.31
N SER A 87 6.18 -13.56 5.98
CA SER A 87 4.91 -13.96 5.39
C SER A 87 4.23 -12.77 4.71
N HIS A 88 4.15 -11.63 5.39
CA HIS A 88 3.58 -10.42 4.80
C HIS A 88 4.26 -10.04 3.47
N TRP A 89 5.59 -10.05 3.41
CA TRP A 89 6.32 -9.71 2.18
C TRP A 89 6.22 -10.81 1.12
N ARG A 90 6.20 -12.09 1.50
CA ARG A 90 5.94 -13.21 0.56
C ARG A 90 4.58 -13.03 -0.10
N ASP A 91 3.54 -12.71 0.66
CA ASP A 91 2.19 -12.49 0.15
C ASP A 91 2.17 -11.27 -0.79
N ALA A 92 2.75 -10.14 -0.36
CA ALA A 92 2.81 -8.91 -1.15
C ALA A 92 3.53 -9.10 -2.50
N TYR A 93 4.62 -9.87 -2.53
CA TYR A 93 5.33 -10.19 -3.77
C TYR A 93 4.65 -11.29 -4.59
N GLY A 94 3.97 -12.25 -3.96
CA GLY A 94 3.18 -13.30 -4.63
C GLY A 94 1.92 -12.78 -5.35
N GLU A 95 1.43 -11.60 -4.96
CA GLU A 95 0.40 -10.90 -5.73
C GLU A 95 0.92 -10.38 -7.08
N ILE A 96 2.22 -10.09 -7.17
CA ILE A 96 2.87 -9.54 -8.37
C ILE A 96 3.30 -10.67 -9.29
N PHE A 97 3.97 -11.68 -8.74
CA PHE A 97 4.60 -12.75 -9.50
C PHE A 97 3.90 -14.10 -9.34
N GLU A 98 3.94 -14.90 -10.38
CA GLU A 98 3.86 -16.35 -10.22
C GLU A 98 5.15 -16.89 -9.59
N VAL A 99 5.04 -17.79 -8.64
CA VAL A 99 6.20 -18.36 -7.95
C VAL A 99 6.53 -19.72 -8.56
N ILE A 100 7.70 -19.84 -9.17
CA ILE A 100 8.22 -21.11 -9.67
C ILE A 100 8.92 -21.81 -8.51
N GLU A 101 8.36 -22.92 -8.06
CA GLU A 101 8.94 -23.70 -6.98
C GLU A 101 10.36 -24.18 -7.32
N THR A 102 11.32 -23.83 -6.47
CA THR A 102 12.70 -24.32 -6.58
C THR A 102 12.78 -25.70 -5.95
N SER A 103 12.92 -26.74 -6.78
CA SER A 103 12.91 -28.11 -6.25
C SER A 103 14.12 -28.43 -5.36
N ASN A 104 13.96 -29.40 -4.46
CA ASN A 104 15.08 -29.95 -3.67
C ASN A 104 16.24 -30.46 -4.54
N ALA A 105 15.95 -30.94 -5.76
CA ALA A 105 16.97 -31.38 -6.69
C ALA A 105 17.77 -30.19 -7.26
N ALA A 106 17.08 -29.12 -7.64
CA ALA A 106 17.70 -27.86 -8.06
C ALA A 106 18.58 -27.27 -6.94
N LEU A 107 18.10 -27.22 -5.70
CA LEU A 107 18.88 -26.73 -4.54
C LEU A 107 20.15 -27.55 -4.31
N ARG A 108 20.06 -28.89 -4.33
CA ARG A 108 21.23 -29.76 -4.16
C ARG A 108 22.26 -29.57 -5.28
N ARG A 109 21.80 -29.45 -6.53
CA ARG A 109 22.68 -29.18 -7.68
C ARG A 109 23.30 -27.80 -7.59
N ALA A 110 22.56 -26.80 -7.14
CA ALA A 110 23.07 -25.46 -6.93
C ALA A 110 24.20 -25.43 -5.90
N TYR A 111 24.02 -26.11 -4.77
CA TYR A 111 25.06 -26.24 -3.75
C TYR A 111 26.30 -26.99 -4.27
N GLN A 112 26.12 -28.06 -5.05
CA GLN A 112 27.22 -28.76 -5.70
C GLN A 112 27.96 -27.85 -6.70
N ARG A 113 27.21 -27.04 -7.47
CA ARG A 113 27.74 -26.10 -8.45
C ARG A 113 28.57 -25.01 -7.77
N GLU A 114 28.08 -24.46 -6.66
CA GLU A 114 28.81 -23.50 -5.81
C GLU A 114 30.07 -24.12 -5.21
N ALA A 115 29.98 -25.31 -4.61
CA ALA A 115 31.15 -25.98 -4.02
C ALA A 115 32.28 -26.24 -5.04
N MET A 116 31.96 -26.29 -6.33
CA MET A 116 32.92 -26.44 -7.42
C MET A 116 33.31 -25.12 -8.09
N ALA A 117 32.77 -23.98 -7.64
CA ALA A 117 32.95 -22.65 -8.22
C ALA A 117 32.69 -22.61 -9.75
N LEU A 118 31.68 -23.36 -10.22
CA LEU A 118 31.34 -23.46 -11.64
C LEU A 118 30.17 -22.54 -11.99
N PRO A 119 30.14 -21.91 -13.19
CA PRO A 119 29.07 -20.99 -13.59
C PRO A 119 27.64 -21.57 -13.41
N PRO A 120 26.67 -20.74 -12.99
CA PRO A 120 26.81 -19.29 -12.71
C PRO A 120 27.48 -18.97 -11.35
N ALA A 121 27.86 -19.97 -10.56
CA ALA A 121 28.71 -19.77 -9.37
C ALA A 121 30.17 -19.49 -9.77
N LYS A 122 30.95 -18.93 -8.84
CA LYS A 122 32.33 -18.52 -9.08
C LYS A 122 33.18 -18.55 -7.81
N GLU A 123 34.49 -18.52 -8.02
CA GLU A 123 35.47 -18.37 -6.95
C GLU A 123 35.71 -16.87 -6.68
N VAL A 124 35.58 -16.47 -5.42
CA VAL A 124 35.89 -15.11 -4.96
C VAL A 124 36.91 -15.17 -3.84
N LYS A 125 38.13 -14.75 -4.16
CA LYS A 125 39.30 -14.83 -3.27
C LYS A 125 39.53 -16.27 -2.80
N ASP A 126 39.11 -16.59 -1.57
CA ASP A 126 39.39 -17.87 -0.90
C ASP A 126 38.11 -18.68 -0.60
N HIS A 127 36.99 -18.35 -1.24
CA HIS A 127 35.73 -19.09 -1.11
C HIS A 127 34.95 -19.11 -2.42
N ALA A 128 34.01 -20.05 -2.53
CA ALA A 128 33.06 -20.09 -3.61
C ALA A 128 31.76 -19.38 -3.23
N GLU A 129 31.15 -18.71 -4.20
CA GLU A 129 29.85 -18.03 -4.05
C GLU A 129 29.00 -18.22 -5.32
N GLY A 130 27.70 -17.95 -5.20
CA GLY A 130 26.74 -17.99 -6.33
C GLY A 130 25.83 -19.20 -6.33
N GLY A 131 25.68 -19.90 -5.20
CA GLY A 131 24.71 -20.97 -5.01
C GLY A 131 23.28 -20.50 -5.25
N ARG A 132 22.96 -19.24 -4.90
CA ARG A 132 21.68 -18.60 -5.26
C ARG A 132 21.49 -18.57 -6.78
N ASP A 133 22.43 -18.00 -7.51
CA ASP A 133 22.35 -17.83 -8.96
C ASP A 133 22.25 -19.21 -9.66
N ALA A 134 22.94 -20.23 -9.12
CA ALA A 134 22.82 -21.60 -9.57
C ALA A 134 21.44 -22.21 -9.27
N ALA A 135 20.81 -21.89 -8.13
CA ALA A 135 19.46 -22.36 -7.82
C ALA A 135 18.42 -21.73 -8.76
N ILE A 136 18.54 -20.43 -9.04
CA ILE A 136 17.73 -19.71 -10.02
C ILE A 136 17.86 -20.36 -11.40
N TRP A 137 19.10 -20.59 -11.85
CA TRP A 137 19.40 -21.27 -13.11
C TRP A 137 18.72 -22.63 -13.22
N PHE A 138 18.89 -23.49 -12.22
CA PHE A 138 18.30 -24.83 -12.26
C PHE A 138 16.77 -24.80 -12.17
N SER A 139 16.16 -23.83 -11.46
CA SER A 139 14.70 -23.65 -11.48
C SER A 139 14.17 -23.33 -12.87
N ILE A 140 14.85 -22.44 -13.62
CA ILE A 140 14.48 -22.09 -15.00
C ILE A 140 14.58 -23.32 -15.92
N LEU A 141 15.67 -24.09 -15.80
CA LEU A 141 15.86 -25.29 -16.62
C LEU A 141 14.84 -26.39 -16.30
N GLU A 142 14.50 -26.58 -15.03
CA GLU A 142 13.44 -27.51 -14.64
C GLU A 142 12.08 -27.06 -15.18
N PHE A 143 11.79 -25.76 -15.15
CA PHE A 143 10.58 -25.20 -15.73
C PHE A 143 10.50 -25.48 -17.24
N LEU A 144 11.56 -25.19 -18.00
CA LEU A 144 11.62 -25.41 -19.45
C LEU A 144 11.43 -26.89 -19.84
N LYS A 145 11.96 -27.81 -19.01
CA LYS A 145 11.81 -29.27 -19.20
C LYS A 145 10.39 -29.74 -18.93
N LYS A 146 9.72 -29.19 -17.91
CA LYS A 146 8.33 -29.54 -17.57
C LYS A 146 7.32 -28.93 -18.54
N ASN A 147 7.68 -27.83 -19.19
CA ASN A 147 6.80 -27.08 -20.08
C ASN A 147 7.41 -26.98 -21.49
N PRO A 148 7.40 -28.05 -22.31
CA PRO A 148 8.16 -28.12 -23.56
C PRO A 148 7.77 -27.08 -24.62
N ASP A 149 6.57 -26.52 -24.55
CA ASP A 149 6.06 -25.54 -25.52
C ASP A 149 6.29 -24.08 -25.10
N GLN A 150 6.80 -23.85 -23.89
CA GLN A 150 6.98 -22.50 -23.35
C GLN A 150 8.32 -21.90 -23.76
N HIS A 151 8.32 -20.61 -24.11
CA HIS A 151 9.53 -19.81 -24.22
C HIS A 151 9.75 -19.03 -22.92
N VAL A 152 10.98 -19.02 -22.41
CA VAL A 152 11.38 -18.26 -21.22
C VAL A 152 12.22 -17.06 -21.62
N TYR A 153 11.82 -15.90 -21.14
CA TYR A 153 12.60 -14.68 -21.14
C TYR A 153 13.13 -14.48 -19.72
N PHE A 154 14.40 -14.79 -19.50
CA PHE A 154 15.03 -14.61 -18.20
C PHE A 154 15.58 -13.18 -18.10
N VAL A 155 15.21 -12.45 -17.05
CA VAL A 155 15.54 -11.04 -16.87
C VAL A 155 16.60 -10.93 -15.79
N THR A 156 17.82 -10.56 -16.16
CA THR A 156 18.95 -10.38 -15.24
C THR A 156 19.93 -9.35 -15.77
N ASN A 157 20.45 -8.49 -14.90
CA ASN A 157 21.57 -7.61 -15.25
C ASN A 157 22.94 -8.25 -14.96
N ASN A 158 22.97 -9.47 -14.41
CA ASN A 158 24.19 -10.20 -14.08
C ASN A 158 24.76 -10.98 -15.27
N THR A 159 25.11 -10.23 -16.32
CA THR A 159 25.73 -10.77 -17.54
C THR A 159 27.10 -11.42 -17.32
N LYS A 160 27.75 -11.15 -16.18
CA LYS A 160 29.04 -11.77 -15.84
C LYS A 160 28.88 -13.25 -15.49
N ASP A 161 27.84 -13.57 -14.74
CA ASP A 161 27.64 -14.91 -14.20
C ASP A 161 26.74 -15.75 -15.13
N PHE A 162 25.72 -15.13 -15.75
CA PHE A 162 24.79 -15.82 -16.66
C PHE A 162 25.13 -15.70 -18.15
N GLY A 163 25.94 -14.72 -18.54
CA GLY A 163 26.16 -14.37 -19.94
C GLY A 163 25.07 -13.44 -20.51
N ASP A 164 25.12 -13.20 -21.82
CA ASP A 164 24.13 -12.39 -22.57
C ASP A 164 23.13 -13.26 -23.36
N GLY A 165 23.19 -14.59 -23.19
CA GLY A 165 22.37 -15.55 -23.91
C GLY A 165 22.85 -15.91 -25.32
N SER A 166 23.86 -15.22 -25.86
CA SER A 166 24.43 -15.56 -27.18
C SER A 166 25.27 -16.83 -27.14
N SER A 167 25.93 -17.07 -26.00
CA SER A 167 26.69 -18.28 -25.71
C SER A 167 26.81 -18.47 -24.20
N TYR A 168 26.83 -19.74 -23.78
CA TYR A 168 26.98 -20.11 -22.37
C TYR A 168 28.36 -20.72 -22.13
N ARG A 169 28.98 -20.44 -20.98
CA ARG A 169 30.25 -21.07 -20.60
C ARG A 169 30.01 -22.49 -20.09
N TYR A 170 31.01 -23.36 -20.18
CA TYR A 170 30.94 -24.63 -19.46
C TYR A 170 30.80 -24.38 -17.96
N PRO A 171 29.86 -25.06 -17.27
CA PRO A 171 28.99 -26.16 -17.72
C PRO A 171 27.58 -25.74 -18.18
N MET A 172 27.25 -24.46 -18.13
CA MET A 172 25.92 -23.95 -18.51
C MET A 172 25.55 -24.27 -19.96
N ASN A 173 26.53 -24.33 -20.89
CA ASN A 173 26.29 -24.77 -22.27
C ASN A 173 25.74 -26.19 -22.38
N GLU A 174 26.18 -27.10 -21.51
CA GLU A 174 25.66 -28.46 -21.44
C GLU A 174 24.26 -28.48 -20.80
N ASP A 175 24.05 -27.63 -19.80
CA ASP A 175 22.78 -27.53 -19.08
C ASP A 175 21.62 -27.07 -20.00
N VAL A 176 21.90 -26.17 -20.96
CA VAL A 176 20.92 -25.67 -21.94
C VAL A 176 20.81 -26.51 -23.21
N ARG A 177 21.56 -27.61 -23.34
CA ARG A 177 21.56 -28.40 -24.59
C ARG A 177 20.14 -28.85 -24.97
N GLY A 178 19.70 -28.43 -26.16
CA GLY A 178 18.35 -28.69 -26.68
C GLY A 178 17.26 -27.71 -26.19
N LEU A 179 17.64 -26.70 -25.42
CA LEU A 179 16.76 -25.65 -24.87
C LEU A 179 17.17 -24.25 -25.35
N GLU A 180 18.24 -24.13 -26.15
CA GLU A 180 18.87 -22.85 -26.53
C GLU A 180 17.89 -21.90 -27.21
N ASN A 181 17.03 -22.41 -28.09
CA ASN A 181 16.05 -21.61 -28.82
C ASN A 181 14.84 -21.15 -27.98
N ARG A 182 14.79 -21.55 -26.70
CA ARG A 182 13.65 -21.32 -25.80
C ARG A 182 14.00 -20.49 -24.57
N LEU A 183 15.24 -20.03 -24.48
CA LEU A 183 15.73 -19.20 -23.39
C LEU A 183 16.32 -17.92 -23.97
N THR A 184 15.61 -16.80 -23.84
CA THR A 184 16.09 -15.47 -24.20
C THR A 184 16.53 -14.73 -22.95
N MET A 185 17.64 -14.00 -23.03
CA MET A 185 18.14 -13.16 -21.96
C MET A 185 17.74 -11.71 -22.19
N LEU A 186 17.11 -11.11 -21.19
CA LEU A 186 16.80 -9.67 -21.13
C LEU A 186 17.60 -9.05 -19.98
N LYS A 187 18.17 -7.87 -20.23
CA LYS A 187 19.11 -7.23 -19.30
C LYS A 187 18.41 -6.58 -18.10
N ASP A 188 17.25 -6.00 -18.34
CA ASP A 188 16.55 -5.16 -17.36
C ASP A 188 15.06 -5.05 -17.70
N PHE A 189 14.33 -4.33 -16.85
CA PHE A 189 12.89 -4.13 -16.99
C PHE A 189 12.55 -3.30 -18.23
N ASP A 190 13.40 -2.37 -18.65
CA ASP A 190 13.16 -1.55 -19.84
C ASP A 190 13.17 -2.42 -21.11
N GLN A 191 14.05 -3.42 -21.17
CA GLN A 191 14.01 -4.43 -22.23
C GLN A 191 12.75 -5.30 -22.18
N VAL A 192 12.23 -5.62 -20.99
CA VAL A 192 10.93 -6.32 -20.88
C VAL A 192 9.82 -5.45 -21.48
N VAL A 193 9.77 -4.16 -21.12
CA VAL A 193 8.79 -3.24 -21.69
C VAL A 193 8.97 -3.12 -23.21
N SER A 194 10.19 -2.99 -23.71
CA SER A 194 10.42 -2.89 -25.16
C SER A 194 10.10 -4.17 -25.94
N GLU A 195 10.27 -5.34 -25.33
CA GLU A 195 10.04 -6.65 -25.97
C GLU A 195 8.55 -6.99 -26.02
N PHE A 196 7.81 -6.70 -24.94
CA PHE A 196 6.41 -7.11 -24.78
C PHE A 196 5.40 -6.00 -24.98
N THR A 197 5.84 -4.78 -25.28
CA THR A 197 4.95 -3.65 -25.53
C THR A 197 5.31 -2.95 -26.83
N THR A 198 4.29 -2.39 -27.49
CA THR A 198 4.49 -1.42 -28.57
C THR A 198 4.28 -0.04 -28.00
N GLU A 199 5.28 0.84 -28.11
CA GLU A 199 5.14 2.22 -27.66
C GLU A 199 4.01 2.92 -28.42
N VAL A 200 3.15 3.61 -27.68
CA VAL A 200 2.06 4.46 -28.19
C VAL A 200 2.37 5.89 -27.76
N SER A 201 2.77 6.72 -28.71
CA SER A 201 3.21 8.10 -28.46
C SER A 201 2.61 9.08 -29.47
N GLY A 202 2.81 10.37 -29.23
CA GLY A 202 2.29 11.46 -30.05
C GLY A 202 1.00 12.08 -29.51
N THR A 203 0.47 13.04 -30.25
CA THR A 203 -0.68 13.87 -29.83
C THR A 203 -1.94 13.05 -29.56
N GLU A 204 -2.18 11.99 -30.33
CA GLU A 204 -3.32 11.09 -30.11
C GLU A 204 -3.23 10.36 -28.76
N ALA A 205 -2.01 9.95 -28.36
CA ALA A 205 -1.77 9.31 -27.08
C ALA A 205 -1.99 10.30 -25.91
N GLU A 206 -1.52 11.54 -26.08
CA GLU A 206 -1.70 12.63 -25.10
C GLU A 206 -3.17 13.00 -24.93
N GLU A 207 -3.92 13.13 -26.03
CA GLU A 207 -5.35 13.44 -26.02
C GLU A 207 -6.17 12.30 -25.39
N ALA A 208 -5.88 11.04 -25.74
CA ALA A 208 -6.53 9.87 -25.14
C ALA A 208 -6.24 9.78 -23.64
N ALA A 209 -4.98 9.99 -23.23
CA ALA A 209 -4.57 10.02 -21.84
C ALA A 209 -5.30 11.13 -21.06
N ALA A 210 -5.37 12.35 -21.61
CA ALA A 210 -6.05 13.48 -20.99
C ALA A 210 -7.56 13.23 -20.85
N GLN A 211 -8.20 12.67 -21.88
CA GLN A 211 -9.62 12.35 -21.84
C GLN A 211 -9.94 11.28 -20.78
N LEU A 212 -9.12 10.23 -20.69
CA LEU A 212 -9.28 9.19 -19.68
C LEU A 212 -9.08 9.75 -18.27
N LEU A 213 -8.02 10.54 -18.06
CA LEU A 213 -7.74 11.15 -16.76
C LEU A 213 -8.81 12.16 -16.32
N ALA A 214 -9.47 12.84 -17.26
CA ALA A 214 -10.58 13.74 -16.97
C ALA A 214 -11.91 13.01 -16.64
N SER A 215 -11.97 11.68 -16.80
CA SER A 215 -13.18 10.91 -16.51
C SER A 215 -13.57 11.01 -15.03
N SER A 216 -14.87 10.87 -14.73
CA SER A 216 -15.34 10.90 -13.34
C SER A 216 -14.74 9.78 -12.50
N ALA A 217 -14.62 8.57 -13.05
CA ALA A 217 -14.07 7.42 -12.33
C ALA A 217 -12.62 7.64 -11.88
N VAL A 218 -11.78 8.24 -12.74
CA VAL A 218 -10.40 8.61 -12.36
C VAL A 218 -10.41 9.70 -11.30
N ARG A 219 -11.23 10.75 -11.47
CA ARG A 219 -11.32 11.85 -10.49
C ARG A 219 -11.79 11.36 -9.11
N ASP A 220 -12.78 10.47 -9.06
CA ASP A 220 -13.26 9.86 -7.81
C ASP A 220 -12.14 9.04 -7.15
N SER A 221 -11.40 8.24 -7.94
CA SER A 221 -10.25 7.47 -7.42
C SER A 221 -9.13 8.36 -6.89
N VAL A 222 -8.87 9.50 -7.54
CA VAL A 222 -7.87 10.49 -7.09
C VAL A 222 -8.37 11.20 -5.84
N ALA A 223 -9.66 11.51 -5.73
CA ALA A 223 -10.27 12.11 -4.53
C ALA A 223 -10.12 11.20 -3.31
N GLU A 224 -10.41 9.90 -3.48
CA GLU A 224 -10.23 8.89 -2.43
C GLU A 224 -8.76 8.74 -2.03
N ALA A 225 -7.84 8.73 -3.00
CA ALA A 225 -6.42 8.71 -2.69
C ALA A 225 -5.95 9.99 -1.97
N ALA A 226 -6.47 11.15 -2.38
CA ALA A 226 -6.18 12.43 -1.76
C ALA A 226 -6.66 12.49 -0.30
N LEU A 227 -7.75 11.81 0.06
CA LEU A 227 -8.20 11.69 1.46
C LEU A 227 -7.13 11.09 2.38
N GLY A 228 -6.24 10.25 1.84
CA GLY A 228 -5.10 9.68 2.55
C GLY A 228 -3.94 10.65 2.80
N LEU A 229 -3.96 11.85 2.19
CA LEU A 229 -2.93 12.87 2.42
C LEU A 229 -3.00 13.38 3.85
N THR A 230 -1.99 13.00 4.64
CA THR A 230 -1.80 13.43 6.02
C THR A 230 -0.34 13.79 6.26
N THR A 231 -0.10 14.80 7.10
CA THR A 231 1.25 15.26 7.44
C THR A 231 1.32 15.73 8.88
N LEU A 232 2.50 15.60 9.49
CA LEU A 232 2.79 16.13 10.83
C LEU A 232 3.21 17.60 10.81
N THR A 233 3.71 18.11 9.68
CA THR A 233 4.24 19.48 9.56
C THR A 233 3.26 20.46 8.93
N GLY A 234 2.15 19.95 8.41
CA GLY A 234 1.21 20.69 7.58
C GLY A 234 1.68 20.81 6.12
N TYR A 235 0.72 21.01 5.23
CA TYR A 235 0.89 21.44 3.85
C TYR A 235 0.41 22.89 3.73
N ASP A 236 0.96 23.62 2.77
CA ASP A 236 0.44 24.94 2.41
C ASP A 236 -0.63 24.81 1.32
N GLY A 237 -1.69 25.60 1.43
CA GLY A 237 -2.74 25.72 0.43
C GLY A 237 -3.30 27.13 0.37
N LEU A 238 -4.31 27.33 -0.47
CA LEU A 238 -4.99 28.61 -0.65
C LEU A 238 -6.37 28.54 0.00
N GLY A 239 -6.57 29.31 1.06
CA GLY A 239 -7.83 29.41 1.79
C GLY A 239 -8.94 30.06 0.97
N GLU A 240 -10.16 30.06 1.52
CA GLU A 240 -11.34 30.64 0.88
C GLU A 240 -11.13 32.13 0.52
N GLY A 241 -10.52 32.88 1.43
CA GLY A 241 -10.20 34.30 1.28
C GLY A 241 -8.98 34.61 0.39
N GLY A 242 -8.36 33.60 -0.24
CA GLY A 242 -7.18 33.77 -1.08
C GLY A 242 -5.88 33.98 -0.30
N ALA A 243 -5.90 33.85 1.03
CA ALA A 243 -4.69 33.82 1.84
C ALA A 243 -4.06 32.41 1.81
N ARG A 244 -2.74 32.33 2.01
CA ARG A 244 -2.09 31.04 2.25
C ARG A 244 -2.50 30.51 3.62
N GLU A 245 -2.93 29.26 3.66
CA GLU A 245 -3.36 28.57 4.87
C GLU A 245 -2.64 27.23 4.99
N ARG A 246 -2.32 26.86 6.23
CA ARG A 246 -1.70 25.58 6.55
C ARG A 246 -2.76 24.58 6.97
N TRP A 247 -2.69 23.37 6.43
CA TRP A 247 -3.63 22.29 6.71
C TRP A 247 -2.90 20.95 6.89
N PHE A 248 -3.50 20.00 7.59
CA PHE A 248 -2.80 18.77 8.01
C PHE A 248 -3.43 17.49 7.42
N ALA A 249 -4.74 17.49 7.24
CA ALA A 249 -5.48 16.42 6.57
C ALA A 249 -6.81 16.94 6.00
N TRP A 250 -7.44 16.16 5.13
CA TRP A 250 -8.81 16.42 4.68
C TRP A 250 -9.82 15.90 5.69
N SER A 251 -10.91 16.65 5.91
CA SER A 251 -12.05 16.20 6.73
C SER A 251 -13.02 15.27 5.97
N GLY A 252 -12.87 15.15 4.65
CA GLY A 252 -13.72 14.35 3.75
C GLY A 252 -13.11 14.32 2.34
N THR A 253 -13.71 13.60 1.40
CA THR A 253 -13.16 13.49 0.04
C THR A 253 -13.19 14.87 -0.64
N PRO A 254 -12.03 15.43 -1.04
CA PRO A 254 -11.99 16.72 -1.73
C PRO A 254 -12.60 16.59 -3.12
N GLU A 255 -13.10 17.70 -3.65
CA GLU A 255 -13.41 17.79 -5.07
C GLU A 255 -12.12 17.90 -5.89
N VAL A 256 -12.08 17.23 -7.03
CA VAL A 256 -10.87 17.09 -7.85
C VAL A 256 -11.14 17.54 -9.28
N GLU A 257 -10.25 18.36 -9.83
CA GLU A 257 -10.21 18.65 -11.26
C GLU A 257 -8.82 18.43 -11.84
N LEU A 258 -8.78 17.98 -13.10
CA LEU A 258 -7.53 17.82 -13.83
C LEU A 258 -7.10 19.18 -14.39
N LEU A 259 -5.91 19.65 -13.99
CA LEU A 259 -5.32 20.89 -14.50
C LEU A 259 -4.48 20.66 -15.76
N ALA A 260 -3.60 19.67 -15.70
CA ALA A 260 -2.64 19.41 -16.77
C ALA A 260 -2.21 17.96 -16.79
N VAL A 261 -1.90 17.46 -17.99
CA VAL A 261 -1.29 16.16 -18.23
C VAL A 261 0.00 16.38 -19.01
N THR A 262 1.09 15.81 -18.54
CA THR A 262 2.41 15.93 -19.17
C THR A 262 3.15 14.60 -19.10
N GLY A 263 4.17 14.43 -19.94
CA GLY A 263 5.02 13.23 -19.92
C GLY A 263 4.23 11.94 -20.13
N VAL A 264 3.31 11.94 -21.09
CA VAL A 264 2.51 10.76 -21.43
C VAL A 264 3.39 9.78 -22.19
N THR A 265 3.49 8.56 -21.68
CA THR A 265 4.05 7.43 -22.41
C THR A 265 3.02 6.31 -22.46
N GLY A 266 2.63 5.93 -23.66
CA GLY A 266 1.72 4.82 -23.88
C GLY A 266 2.47 3.54 -24.25
N HIS A 267 1.93 2.40 -23.84
CA HIS A 267 2.42 1.07 -24.17
C HIS A 267 1.23 0.18 -24.48
N ALA A 268 1.13 -0.32 -25.72
CA ALA A 268 0.15 -1.30 -26.12
C ALA A 268 0.69 -2.71 -25.84
N ILE A 269 -0.06 -3.50 -25.08
CA ILE A 269 0.19 -4.91 -24.80
C ILE A 269 -0.97 -5.68 -25.44
N GLU A 270 -0.72 -6.30 -26.59
CA GLU A 270 -1.69 -7.12 -27.31
C GLU A 270 -3.08 -6.46 -27.53
N GLY A 271 -3.08 -5.14 -27.76
CA GLY A 271 -4.29 -4.34 -28.02
C GLY A 271 -4.79 -3.54 -26.83
N ASP A 272 -4.38 -3.88 -25.60
CA ASP A 272 -4.64 -3.06 -24.42
C ASP A 272 -3.61 -1.96 -24.32
N VAL A 273 -4.06 -0.70 -24.39
CA VAL A 273 -3.18 0.46 -24.26
C VAL A 273 -3.13 0.93 -22.81
N TRP A 274 -1.92 1.01 -22.30
CA TRP A 274 -1.59 1.51 -20.97
C TRP A 274 -0.87 2.83 -21.10
N TYR A 275 -1.22 3.79 -20.27
CA TYR A 275 -0.55 5.08 -20.23
C TYR A 275 0.12 5.28 -18.88
N THR A 276 1.34 5.80 -18.88
CA THR A 276 1.86 6.52 -17.73
C THR A 276 1.86 8.01 -18.04
N ALA A 277 1.45 8.83 -17.08
CA ALA A 277 1.45 10.28 -17.24
C ALA A 277 1.73 10.98 -15.91
N LYS A 278 2.25 12.20 -15.98
CA LYS A 278 2.24 13.15 -14.86
C LYS A 278 0.98 13.99 -14.96
N ALA A 279 0.15 13.93 -13.92
CA ALA A 279 -1.09 14.68 -13.83
C ALA A 279 -1.00 15.70 -12.68
N LYS A 280 -1.39 16.94 -12.97
CA LYS A 280 -1.60 17.98 -11.96
C LYS A 280 -3.08 18.07 -11.66
N TRP A 281 -3.43 17.89 -10.40
CA TRP A 281 -4.80 17.93 -9.91
C TRP A 281 -5.02 19.19 -9.09
N LEU A 282 -6.15 19.87 -9.30
CA LEU A 282 -6.65 20.88 -8.39
C LEU A 282 -7.60 20.21 -7.42
N LEU A 283 -7.23 20.23 -6.14
CA LEU A 283 -8.03 19.71 -5.04
C LEU A 283 -8.67 20.88 -4.31
N TYR A 284 -9.94 20.74 -3.94
CA TYR A 284 -10.65 21.73 -3.11
C TYR A 284 -11.60 21.03 -2.14
N GLY A 285 -11.45 21.30 -0.85
CA GLY A 285 -12.23 20.62 0.18
C GLY A 285 -12.03 21.19 1.58
N LEU A 286 -12.76 20.60 2.53
CA LEU A 286 -12.68 20.98 3.94
C LEU A 286 -11.49 20.28 4.60
N THR A 287 -10.66 21.04 5.31
CA THR A 287 -9.45 20.52 5.96
C THR A 287 -9.52 20.65 7.49
N VAL A 288 -8.59 19.96 8.15
CA VAL A 288 -8.33 20.10 9.58
C VAL A 288 -6.94 20.71 9.84
N ASP A 289 -6.82 21.43 10.95
CA ASP A 289 -5.57 22.00 11.45
C ASP A 289 -4.79 21.01 12.33
N GLU A 290 -3.70 21.46 12.95
CA GLU A 290 -2.85 20.66 13.84
C GLU A 290 -3.62 20.11 15.05
N ALA A 291 -4.63 20.86 15.52
CA ALA A 291 -5.46 20.50 16.66
C ALA A 291 -6.67 19.64 16.26
N GLU A 292 -6.67 19.08 15.04
CA GLU A 292 -7.78 18.34 14.43
C GLU A 292 -9.09 19.16 14.39
N SER A 293 -8.98 20.49 14.48
CA SER A 293 -10.11 21.41 14.36
C SER A 293 -10.30 21.77 12.90
N LEU A 294 -11.54 22.06 12.51
CA LEU A 294 -11.83 22.42 11.12
C LEU A 294 -11.15 23.74 10.78
N ALA A 295 -10.20 23.67 9.82
CA ALA A 295 -9.38 24.81 9.40
C ALA A 295 -10.09 25.69 8.34
N GLY A 296 -11.12 25.14 7.69
CA GLY A 296 -11.85 25.81 6.61
C GLY A 296 -11.65 25.10 5.28
N TYR A 297 -11.99 25.78 4.18
CA TYR A 297 -11.79 25.25 2.83
C TYR A 297 -10.46 25.69 2.26
N VAL A 298 -9.70 24.70 1.83
CA VAL A 298 -8.40 24.91 1.23
C VAL A 298 -8.38 24.34 -0.18
N ALA A 299 -7.76 25.07 -1.10
CA ALA A 299 -7.37 24.60 -2.41
C ALA A 299 -5.88 24.28 -2.46
N CYS A 300 -5.50 23.21 -3.15
CA CYS A 300 -4.10 22.90 -3.44
C CYS A 300 -3.95 22.24 -4.81
N VAL A 301 -2.76 22.32 -5.36
CA VAL A 301 -2.35 21.58 -6.55
C VAL A 301 -1.53 20.38 -6.12
N TRP A 302 -1.92 19.21 -6.61
CA TRP A 302 -1.27 17.95 -6.30
C TRP A 302 -0.75 17.31 -7.58
N GLU A 303 0.57 17.18 -7.71
CA GLU A 303 1.19 16.50 -8.84
C GLU A 303 1.35 15.01 -8.53
N THR A 304 0.94 14.17 -9.47
CA THR A 304 1.02 12.72 -9.35
C THR A 304 1.55 12.13 -10.64
N LYS A 305 2.26 11.00 -10.53
CA LYS A 305 2.53 10.11 -11.66
C LYS A 305 1.55 8.97 -11.60
N ILE A 306 0.87 8.68 -12.69
CA ILE A 306 -0.25 7.75 -12.73
C ILE A 306 -0.03 6.72 -13.82
N LEU A 307 -0.38 5.47 -13.56
CA LEU A 307 -0.53 4.39 -14.54
C LEU A 307 -2.02 4.05 -14.70
N PHE A 308 -2.52 3.99 -15.92
CA PHE A 308 -3.92 3.68 -16.18
C PHE A 308 -4.11 2.99 -17.54
N SER A 309 -5.23 2.27 -17.69
CA SER A 309 -5.60 1.58 -18.93
C SER A 309 -6.63 2.38 -19.72
N ALA A 310 -6.67 2.21 -21.03
CA ALA A 310 -7.80 2.62 -21.86
C ALA A 310 -9.04 1.72 -21.74
N GLY A 311 -8.87 0.44 -21.38
CA GLY A 311 -9.90 -0.59 -21.61
C GLY A 311 -10.48 -1.27 -20.37
N ASP A 312 -9.79 -1.30 -19.23
CA ASP A 312 -10.12 -2.22 -18.14
C ASP A 312 -11.16 -1.69 -17.13
N GLY A 313 -11.58 -0.42 -17.26
CA GLY A 313 -12.48 0.25 -16.32
C GLY A 313 -11.97 0.26 -14.88
N ARG A 314 -10.70 -0.13 -14.65
CA ARG A 314 -10.10 -0.08 -13.32
C ARG A 314 -9.65 1.35 -13.05
N GLY A 315 -9.68 1.70 -11.77
CA GLY A 315 -9.15 2.97 -11.32
C GLY A 315 -7.66 3.10 -11.69
N PRO A 316 -7.19 4.34 -11.88
CA PRO A 316 -5.78 4.63 -12.07
C PRO A 316 -4.96 4.14 -10.87
N THR A 317 -3.74 3.67 -11.10
CA THR A 317 -2.77 3.46 -10.01
C THR A 317 -1.88 4.69 -9.87
N LEU A 318 -1.84 5.28 -8.67
CA LEU A 318 -0.91 6.37 -8.35
C LEU A 318 0.48 5.78 -8.09
N LEU A 319 1.43 6.12 -8.95
CA LEU A 319 2.80 5.60 -8.92
C LEU A 319 3.70 6.38 -7.96
N THR A 320 3.57 7.70 -7.97
CA THR A 320 4.28 8.62 -7.08
C THR A 320 3.43 9.86 -6.88
N SER A 321 3.42 10.41 -5.68
CA SER A 321 2.77 11.68 -5.35
C SER A 321 3.79 12.72 -4.91
N GLY A 322 3.73 13.91 -5.48
CA GLY A 322 4.43 15.08 -4.95
C GLY A 322 3.74 15.63 -3.70
N GLU A 323 4.42 16.55 -3.01
CA GLU A 323 3.79 17.33 -1.94
C GLU A 323 2.75 18.30 -2.53
N PRO A 324 1.56 18.42 -1.93
CA PRO A 324 0.60 19.45 -2.31
C PRO A 324 1.18 20.85 -2.15
N ILE A 325 0.95 21.72 -3.14
CA ILE A 325 1.38 23.12 -3.12
C ILE A 325 0.17 24.04 -3.29
N PRO A 326 0.21 25.30 -2.82
CA PRO A 326 -0.86 26.25 -3.09
C PRO A 326 -1.00 26.48 -4.61
N PRO A 327 -2.23 26.65 -5.15
CA PRO A 327 -2.44 27.00 -6.54
C PRO A 327 -1.76 28.33 -6.88
N ASP A 328 -1.20 28.43 -8.08
CA ASP A 328 -0.64 29.68 -8.59
C ASP A 328 -1.79 30.66 -8.88
N THR A 329 -1.82 31.79 -8.18
CA THR A 329 -2.86 32.81 -8.33
C THR A 329 -2.74 33.60 -9.62
N ASP A 330 -1.57 33.54 -10.27
CA ASP A 330 -1.31 34.20 -11.55
C ASP A 330 -1.68 33.29 -12.74
N ASP A 331 -1.97 32.00 -12.50
CA ASP A 331 -2.45 31.03 -13.50
C ASP A 331 -3.97 31.18 -13.69
N GLU A 332 -4.39 32.00 -14.66
CA GLU A 332 -5.79 32.27 -14.97
C GLU A 332 -6.63 31.00 -15.24
N PRO A 333 -6.18 30.01 -16.05
CA PRO A 333 -6.86 28.72 -16.19
C PRO A 333 -7.08 27.99 -14.86
N CYS A 334 -6.05 27.90 -14.01
CA CYS A 334 -6.13 27.26 -12.70
C CYS A 334 -7.17 27.96 -11.80
N MET A 335 -7.08 29.29 -11.73
CA MET A 335 -8.00 30.09 -10.92
C MET A 335 -9.44 29.99 -11.42
N LYS A 336 -9.67 29.92 -12.73
CA LYS A 336 -11.01 29.70 -13.30
C LYS A 336 -11.59 28.37 -12.83
N LEU A 337 -10.84 27.28 -12.93
CA LEU A 337 -11.27 25.96 -12.44
C LEU A 337 -11.52 25.96 -10.93
N LEU A 338 -10.72 26.68 -10.15
CA LEU A 338 -10.94 26.84 -8.73
C LEU A 338 -12.26 27.55 -8.42
N HIS A 339 -12.61 28.61 -9.15
CA HIS A 339 -13.90 29.28 -8.98
C HIS A 339 -15.07 28.36 -9.32
N GLU A 340 -14.95 27.53 -10.36
CA GLU A 340 -15.95 26.54 -10.73
C GLU A 340 -16.11 25.46 -9.65
N LEU A 341 -15.01 24.94 -9.11
CA LEU A 341 -14.99 24.02 -7.97
C LEU A 341 -15.66 24.61 -6.73
N LYS A 342 -15.25 25.83 -6.32
CA LYS A 342 -15.86 26.57 -5.21
C LYS A 342 -17.36 26.67 -5.37
N LYS A 343 -17.82 27.06 -6.56
CA LYS A 343 -19.24 27.16 -6.88
C LYS A 343 -19.98 25.82 -6.75
N ARG A 344 -19.43 24.73 -7.30
CA ARG A 344 -20.05 23.39 -7.19
C ARG A 344 -20.18 22.93 -5.74
N VAL A 345 -19.13 23.16 -4.95
CA VAL A 345 -19.12 22.90 -3.51
C VAL A 345 -20.25 23.69 -2.84
N THR A 346 -20.30 25.02 -3.01
CA THR A 346 -21.38 25.85 -2.45
C THR A 346 -22.78 25.42 -2.89
N ASP A 347 -22.97 25.10 -4.17
CA ASP A 347 -24.26 24.67 -4.73
C ASP A 347 -24.71 23.32 -4.13
N PHE A 348 -23.77 22.40 -3.93
CA PHE A 348 -24.02 21.12 -3.26
C PHE A 348 -24.38 21.33 -1.79
N ALA A 349 -23.65 22.17 -1.05
CA ALA A 349 -23.96 22.51 0.33
C ALA A 349 -25.36 23.12 0.47
N ALA A 350 -25.71 24.08 -0.39
CA ALA A 350 -27.02 24.70 -0.41
C ALA A 350 -28.13 23.69 -0.74
N THR A 351 -27.86 22.71 -1.60
CA THR A 351 -28.80 21.65 -1.94
C THR A 351 -28.99 20.67 -0.78
N ALA A 352 -27.91 20.21 -0.17
CA ALA A 352 -27.95 19.35 1.02
C ALA A 352 -28.69 20.03 2.18
N LYS A 353 -28.43 21.32 2.42
CA LYS A 353 -29.16 22.12 3.42
C LYS A 353 -30.65 22.20 3.12
N ARG A 354 -31.04 22.43 1.87
CA ARG A 354 -32.47 22.44 1.46
C ARG A 354 -33.12 21.08 1.67
N VAL A 355 -32.45 19.98 1.32
CA VAL A 355 -32.95 18.61 1.54
C VAL A 355 -33.12 18.33 3.04
N ALA A 356 -32.13 18.67 3.86
CA ALA A 356 -32.17 18.49 5.31
C ALA A 356 -33.30 19.30 5.97
N LEU A 357 -33.58 20.52 5.47
CA LEU A 357 -34.69 21.36 5.92
C LEU A 357 -36.06 20.89 5.40
N ALA A 358 -36.10 20.30 4.20
CA ALA A 358 -37.32 19.79 3.60
C ALA A 358 -37.75 18.44 4.16
N ALA A 359 -36.88 17.76 4.91
CA ALA A 359 -37.13 16.45 5.50
C ALA A 359 -38.37 16.51 6.43
N ARG A 360 -39.41 15.75 6.08
CA ARG A 360 -40.78 15.94 6.59
C ARG A 360 -41.11 15.03 7.76
N THR A 361 -40.44 13.90 7.91
CA THR A 361 -40.78 12.92 8.94
C THR A 361 -40.15 13.27 10.29
N PRO A 362 -40.75 12.86 11.42
CA PRO A 362 -40.16 13.07 12.75
C PRO A 362 -38.77 12.43 12.91
N ALA A 363 -38.51 11.30 12.24
CA ALA A 363 -37.20 10.64 12.24
C ALA A 363 -36.17 11.45 11.45
N GLU A 364 -36.53 11.94 10.26
CA GLU A 364 -35.68 12.83 9.47
C GLU A 364 -35.45 14.17 10.18
N ARG A 365 -36.47 14.74 10.83
CA ARG A 365 -36.34 15.93 11.67
C ARG A 365 -35.49 15.68 12.90
N PHE A 366 -35.50 14.48 13.47
CA PHE A 366 -34.66 14.15 14.62
C PHE A 366 -33.18 14.09 14.21
N VAL A 367 -32.86 13.49 13.06
CA VAL A 367 -31.52 13.51 12.46
C VAL A 367 -31.12 14.94 12.10
N SER A 368 -31.98 15.69 11.40
CA SER A 368 -31.75 17.10 11.05
C SER A 368 -31.61 18.00 12.29
N ASN A 369 -32.35 17.77 13.38
CA ASN A 369 -32.29 18.57 14.61
C ASN A 369 -31.11 18.23 15.50
N ARG A 370 -30.62 16.97 15.49
CA ARG A 370 -29.33 16.61 16.12
C ARG A 370 -28.15 17.16 15.32
N LEU A 371 -28.30 17.27 14.01
CA LEU A 371 -27.32 17.91 13.13
C LEU A 371 -27.50 19.43 13.09
N ALA A 372 -28.63 20.01 13.52
CA ALA A 372 -28.92 21.45 13.36
C ALA A 372 -27.96 22.40 14.09
N PRO A 373 -27.50 22.13 15.33
CA PRO A 373 -26.48 22.95 16.00
C PRO A 373 -25.11 22.83 15.30
N THR A 374 -24.82 21.67 14.72
CA THR A 374 -23.63 21.39 13.90
C THR A 374 -23.73 22.09 12.54
N LEU A 375 -24.90 22.06 11.89
CA LEU A 375 -25.23 22.68 10.60
C LEU A 375 -25.42 24.21 10.68
N ALA A 376 -25.69 24.75 11.87
CA ALA A 376 -25.74 26.19 12.11
C ALA A 376 -24.34 26.83 12.09
N GLY A 377 -23.29 26.01 12.21
CA GLY A 377 -21.89 26.41 12.09
C GLY A 377 -21.07 25.67 11.02
N LEU A 378 -21.63 24.76 10.22
CA LEU A 378 -20.83 23.91 9.32
C LEU A 378 -21.38 23.64 7.91
N ASP A 379 -20.39 23.45 7.06
CA ASP A 379 -20.34 23.25 5.62
C ASP A 379 -20.15 21.75 5.23
N LEU A 380 -20.10 21.42 3.92
CA LEU A 380 -20.28 20.10 3.24
C LEU A 380 -19.89 18.75 3.90
N SER A 381 -19.01 18.64 4.91
CA SER A 381 -18.64 17.33 5.46
C SER A 381 -19.83 16.57 6.05
N SER A 382 -20.80 17.31 6.60
CA SER A 382 -22.08 16.77 7.07
C SER A 382 -23.00 16.30 5.93
N ALA A 383 -22.81 16.81 4.71
CA ALA A 383 -23.61 16.45 3.54
C ALA A 383 -23.14 15.16 2.86
N GLN A 384 -21.83 14.88 2.80
CA GLN A 384 -21.32 13.56 2.40
C GLN A 384 -21.65 12.48 3.44
N PHE A 385 -21.50 12.79 4.74
CA PHE A 385 -21.97 11.91 5.82
C PHE A 385 -23.49 11.70 5.76
N ALA A 386 -24.28 12.76 5.55
CA ALA A 386 -25.72 12.64 5.36
C ALA A 386 -26.07 11.85 4.09
N ARG A 387 -25.30 11.95 3.00
CA ARG A 387 -25.48 11.13 1.80
C ARG A 387 -25.21 9.66 2.10
N HIS A 388 -24.13 9.34 2.78
CA HIS A 388 -23.82 7.96 3.16
C HIS A 388 -24.85 7.39 4.14
N VAL A 389 -25.34 8.22 5.08
CA VAL A 389 -26.42 7.87 6.01
C VAL A 389 -27.78 7.78 5.30
N ILE A 390 -28.08 8.59 4.28
CA ILE A 390 -29.31 8.55 3.49
C ILE A 390 -29.30 7.38 2.51
N GLU A 391 -28.15 7.07 1.89
CA GLU A 391 -27.96 5.88 1.06
C GLU A 391 -28.06 4.62 1.91
N GLN A 392 -27.42 4.60 3.10
CA GLN A 392 -27.61 3.50 4.06
C GLN A 392 -29.03 3.45 4.62
N ALA A 393 -29.68 4.58 4.94
CA ALA A 393 -31.06 4.60 5.44
C ALA A 393 -32.09 4.22 4.36
N GLY A 394 -31.83 4.59 3.10
CA GLY A 394 -32.59 4.19 1.91
C GLY A 394 -32.44 2.70 1.63
N LEU A 395 -31.24 2.15 1.82
CA LEU A 395 -30.96 0.71 1.80
C LEU A 395 -31.48 -0.03 3.04
N VAL A 396 -31.79 0.65 4.14
CA VAL A 396 -32.35 0.06 5.38
C VAL A 396 -33.88 -0.01 5.34
N ASN A 397 -34.55 0.89 4.62
CA ASN A 397 -36.02 0.95 4.58
C ASN A 397 -36.70 -0.19 3.79
N GLY A 398 -35.99 -0.92 2.94
CA GLY A 398 -36.54 -2.08 2.22
C GLY A 398 -36.19 -3.43 2.88
N PRO A 399 -34.92 -3.83 2.91
CA PRO A 399 -34.45 -5.12 3.40
C PRO A 399 -34.58 -5.26 4.92
N LEU A 400 -34.34 -4.21 5.71
CA LEU A 400 -34.38 -4.30 7.18
C LEU A 400 -35.83 -4.28 7.70
N GLN A 401 -36.75 -3.66 6.98
CA GLN A 401 -38.19 -3.72 7.25
C GLN A 401 -38.80 -5.07 6.80
N GLN A 402 -38.33 -5.63 5.68
CA GLN A 402 -38.66 -7.00 5.26
C GLN A 402 -38.07 -8.06 6.19
N PHE A 403 -36.83 -7.87 6.65
CA PHE A 403 -36.16 -8.71 7.63
C PHE A 403 -36.82 -8.59 9.00
N ALA A 404 -37.19 -7.40 9.46
CA ALA A 404 -37.95 -7.22 10.71
C ALA A 404 -39.34 -7.85 10.63
N ARG A 405 -40.01 -7.83 9.46
CA ARG A 405 -41.27 -8.56 9.24
C ARG A 405 -41.06 -10.07 9.19
N GLN A 406 -40.04 -10.56 8.49
CA GLN A 406 -39.67 -11.99 8.44
C GLN A 406 -39.24 -12.52 9.81
N VAL A 407 -38.50 -11.73 10.59
CA VAL A 407 -38.06 -12.07 11.94
C VAL A 407 -39.25 -12.00 12.91
N ALA A 408 -40.18 -11.04 12.76
CA ALA A 408 -41.41 -11.01 13.55
C ALA A 408 -42.36 -12.19 13.22
N GLU A 409 -42.37 -12.66 11.97
CA GLU A 409 -43.10 -13.87 11.55
C GLU A 409 -42.40 -15.16 11.98
N GLN A 410 -41.06 -15.23 11.95
CA GLN A 410 -40.29 -16.38 12.44
C GLN A 410 -40.22 -16.46 13.97
N GLN A 411 -40.24 -15.32 14.69
CA GLN A 411 -40.28 -15.29 16.15
C GLN A 411 -41.61 -15.79 16.73
N ARG A 412 -42.66 -15.93 15.92
CA ARG A 412 -43.88 -16.63 16.33
C ARG A 412 -43.73 -18.15 16.42
N LEU A 413 -42.60 -18.73 15.99
CA LEU A 413 -42.46 -20.18 15.86
C LEU A 413 -41.31 -20.84 16.62
N VAL A 414 -40.41 -20.10 17.29
CA VAL A 414 -39.27 -20.74 17.98
C VAL A 414 -38.93 -20.04 19.31
N ASN A 415 -39.47 -20.54 20.41
CA ASN A 415 -38.94 -20.29 21.76
C ASN A 415 -37.97 -21.43 22.10
N GLY A 416 -36.65 -21.16 22.03
CA GLY A 416 -35.65 -22.19 22.30
C GLY A 416 -34.21 -21.69 22.49
N PRO A 417 -33.31 -22.59 22.92
CA PRO A 417 -31.96 -22.30 23.43
C PRO A 417 -31.00 -21.54 22.50
N MET A 418 -31.32 -21.43 21.20
CA MET A 418 -30.60 -20.58 20.24
C MET A 418 -30.56 -19.10 20.66
N GLN A 419 -31.56 -18.61 21.39
CA GLN A 419 -31.60 -17.22 21.85
C GLN A 419 -30.58 -16.93 22.96
N GLN A 420 -30.20 -17.94 23.75
CA GLN A 420 -29.15 -17.80 24.76
C GLN A 420 -27.75 -17.80 24.12
N LEU A 421 -27.54 -18.59 23.06
CA LEU A 421 -26.28 -18.58 22.30
C LEU A 421 -26.06 -17.23 21.59
N ALA A 422 -27.11 -16.69 20.96
CA ALA A 422 -27.05 -15.38 20.32
C ALA A 422 -26.74 -14.24 21.31
N ARG A 423 -27.29 -14.30 22.54
CA ARG A 423 -26.96 -13.34 23.60
C ARG A 423 -25.52 -13.46 24.07
N ARG A 424 -24.97 -14.67 24.12
CA ARG A 424 -23.58 -14.92 24.53
C ARG A 424 -22.59 -14.42 23.49
N MET A 425 -22.85 -14.70 22.21
CA MET A 425 -22.05 -14.18 21.09
C MET A 425 -22.10 -12.65 21.02
N ALA A 426 -23.25 -12.03 21.25
CA ALA A 426 -23.36 -10.57 21.29
C ALA A 426 -22.59 -9.94 22.46
N ALA A 427 -22.55 -10.61 23.63
CA ALA A 427 -21.76 -10.16 24.77
C ALA A 427 -20.25 -10.30 24.54
N ASP A 428 -19.81 -11.42 23.93
CA ASP A 428 -18.40 -11.65 23.60
C ASP A 428 -17.91 -10.71 22.49
N GLN A 429 -18.77 -10.43 21.50
CA GLN A 429 -18.49 -9.46 20.45
C GLN A 429 -18.41 -8.02 21.00
N ALA A 430 -19.27 -7.65 21.94
CA ALA A 430 -19.20 -6.36 22.64
C ALA A 430 -17.95 -6.22 23.53
N ALA A 431 -17.45 -7.32 24.10
CA ALA A 431 -16.18 -7.34 24.83
C ALA A 431 -14.97 -7.19 23.87
N MET A 432 -15.03 -7.81 22.69
CA MET A 432 -14.00 -7.71 21.66
C MET A 432 -13.85 -6.28 21.10
N TYR A 433 -14.97 -5.59 20.86
CA TYR A 433 -14.96 -4.18 20.41
C TYR A 433 -14.52 -3.17 21.48
N LYS A 434 -14.44 -3.58 22.76
CA LYS A 434 -13.88 -2.76 23.84
C LYS A 434 -12.34 -2.75 23.85
N ALA A 435 -11.70 -3.71 23.19
CA ALA A 435 -10.24 -3.86 23.18
C ALA A 435 -9.54 -3.12 22.03
N VAL A 436 -10.29 -2.62 21.03
CA VAL A 436 -9.74 -1.92 19.86
C VAL A 436 -9.91 -0.41 20.01
N ASN A 437 -8.82 0.29 20.30
CA ASN A 437 -8.77 1.75 20.40
C ASN A 437 -8.65 2.37 18.99
N ALA A 438 -9.74 2.32 18.21
CA ALA A 438 -9.85 3.03 16.94
C ALA A 438 -10.85 4.21 17.05
N PRO A 439 -10.56 5.39 16.46
CA PRO A 439 -11.35 6.62 16.63
C PRO A 439 -12.85 6.49 16.33
N GLY A 440 -13.23 5.72 15.29
CA GLY A 440 -14.64 5.49 14.93
C GLY A 440 -15.45 4.69 15.96
N VAL A 441 -14.78 3.89 16.79
CA VAL A 441 -15.43 3.04 17.80
C VAL A 441 -15.91 3.86 19.00
N ARG A 442 -15.22 4.95 19.37
CA ARG A 442 -15.64 5.83 20.49
C ARG A 442 -16.96 6.53 20.20
N PHE A 443 -17.16 6.99 18.97
CA PHE A 443 -18.41 7.63 18.56
C PHE A 443 -19.59 6.63 18.58
N ALA A 444 -19.38 5.43 18.03
CA ALA A 444 -20.37 4.35 18.07
C ALA A 444 -20.72 3.92 19.52
N GLN A 445 -19.73 3.87 20.41
CA GLN A 445 -19.93 3.57 21.83
C GLN A 445 -20.71 4.66 22.56
N GLN A 446 -20.49 5.95 22.26
CA GLN A 446 -21.25 7.05 22.84
C GLN A 446 -22.73 7.02 22.43
N VAL A 447 -23.00 6.69 21.16
CA VAL A 447 -24.37 6.54 20.63
C VAL A 447 -25.06 5.31 21.25
N ALA A 448 -24.36 4.18 21.35
CA ALA A 448 -24.89 2.96 21.96
C ALA A 448 -25.18 3.12 23.46
N ALA A 449 -24.33 3.82 24.21
CA ALA A 449 -24.53 4.11 25.63
C ALA A 449 -25.74 5.02 25.89
N GLN A 450 -25.98 6.01 25.03
CA GLN A 450 -27.17 6.87 25.11
C GLN A 450 -28.46 6.12 24.78
N MET A 451 -28.42 5.19 23.82
CA MET A 451 -29.58 4.35 23.50
C MET A 451 -29.89 3.35 24.62
N ALA A 452 -28.87 2.76 25.25
CA ALA A 452 -29.04 1.85 26.37
C ALA A 452 -29.66 2.52 27.61
N ALA A 453 -29.40 3.82 27.83
CA ALA A 453 -29.98 4.60 28.92
C ALA A 453 -31.48 4.91 28.75
N SER A 454 -32.06 4.65 27.57
CA SER A 454 -33.46 4.97 27.24
C SER A 454 -34.42 3.76 27.28
N MET A 455 -33.94 2.57 27.66
CA MET A 455 -34.78 1.36 27.76
C MET A 455 -35.27 1.10 29.20
N PRO A 456 -36.55 0.77 29.43
CA PRO A 456 -37.05 0.44 30.76
C PRO A 456 -36.54 -0.94 31.21
N GLN A 457 -35.95 -0.99 32.41
CA GLN A 457 -35.49 -2.24 33.01
C GLN A 457 -36.67 -3.06 33.54
N LEU A 458 -36.75 -4.33 33.12
CA LEU A 458 -37.59 -5.34 33.76
C LEU A 458 -36.70 -6.29 34.54
N ASP A 459 -36.89 -6.29 35.86
CA ASP A 459 -36.16 -7.11 36.82
C ASP A 459 -36.87 -8.46 36.99
N LEU A 460 -36.18 -9.57 36.68
CA LEU A 460 -36.64 -10.93 36.97
C LEU A 460 -35.44 -11.79 37.39
N LYS A 461 -35.48 -12.22 38.65
CA LYS A 461 -34.48 -13.06 39.31
C LYS A 461 -34.71 -14.56 39.05
N LEU A 462 -33.62 -15.33 39.20
CA LEU A 462 -33.45 -16.79 39.46
C LEU A 462 -32.84 -17.60 38.29
N PRO A 463 -32.26 -18.80 38.56
CA PRO A 463 -31.17 -19.11 39.48
C PRO A 463 -29.99 -19.79 38.76
N ARG A 464 -28.81 -19.78 39.41
CA ARG A 464 -27.55 -20.41 38.92
C ARG A 464 -27.65 -21.94 38.87
N VAL A 465 -27.12 -22.54 37.81
CA VAL A 465 -26.74 -23.95 37.77
C VAL A 465 -25.29 -24.03 37.29
N ASP A 466 -24.45 -24.60 38.16
CA ASP A 466 -23.04 -24.88 37.89
C ASP A 466 -22.90 -26.04 36.92
N THR A 467 -21.98 -25.93 35.96
CA THR A 467 -21.50 -27.09 35.19
C THR A 467 -19.99 -27.00 35.01
N VAL A 468 -19.33 -27.91 35.71
CA VAL A 468 -17.92 -28.23 35.67
C VAL A 468 -17.61 -28.99 34.38
N LEU A 469 -16.54 -28.62 33.69
CA LEU A 469 -15.85 -29.48 32.72
C LEU A 469 -14.33 -29.45 32.97
N PRO A 470 -13.61 -30.56 32.70
CA PRO A 470 -12.29 -30.82 33.24
C PRO A 470 -11.17 -30.28 32.35
N ARG A 471 -10.09 -29.84 33.02
CA ARG A 471 -8.79 -29.52 32.41
C ARG A 471 -8.08 -30.81 31.98
N LEU A 472 -7.56 -30.81 30.77
CA LEU A 472 -6.55 -31.76 30.29
C LEU A 472 -5.18 -31.09 30.45
N ASP A 473 -4.40 -31.60 31.39
CA ASP A 473 -2.99 -31.26 31.60
C ASP A 473 -2.11 -32.06 30.63
N ILE A 474 -1.20 -31.38 29.94
CA ILE A 474 -0.07 -32.00 29.23
C ILE A 474 1.22 -31.39 29.83
N PRO A 475 2.03 -32.17 30.57
CA PRO A 475 3.28 -31.65 31.13
C PRO A 475 4.48 -32.00 30.24
N GLY A 476 5.41 -31.05 30.13
CA GLY A 476 6.83 -31.37 29.96
C GLY A 476 7.53 -30.60 28.86
N TYR A 477 8.09 -29.43 29.19
CA TYR A 477 9.40 -29.02 28.70
C TYR A 477 9.98 -28.00 29.70
N THR A 478 10.83 -28.47 30.60
CA THR A 478 11.65 -27.65 31.50
C THR A 478 12.99 -27.39 30.84
N HIS A 479 13.25 -26.16 30.41
CA HIS A 479 14.60 -25.68 30.15
C HIS A 479 15.07 -24.84 31.34
N GLN A 480 16.09 -25.33 32.04
CA GLN A 480 16.88 -24.55 32.99
C GLN A 480 17.89 -23.67 32.24
N PRO A 481 18.18 -22.45 32.74
CA PRO A 481 19.07 -21.51 32.09
C PRO A 481 20.53 -21.77 32.48
N ARG A 482 21.43 -21.64 31.52
CA ARG A 482 22.88 -21.63 31.76
C ARG A 482 23.37 -20.18 31.77
N SER A 483 23.78 -19.77 32.97
CA SER A 483 24.54 -18.57 33.28
C SER A 483 25.93 -18.61 32.64
N GLY A 484 26.44 -17.46 32.19
CA GLY A 484 27.88 -17.19 32.15
C GLY A 484 28.37 -16.22 31.09
N GLY A 485 28.69 -14.97 31.52
CA GLY A 485 29.71 -14.05 30.97
C GLY A 485 29.44 -13.44 29.59
N GLY A 486 29.33 -12.13 29.38
CA GLY A 486 29.97 -11.02 30.07
C GLY A 486 31.26 -10.65 29.36
N GLU A 487 31.18 -9.80 28.33
CA GLU A 487 32.26 -8.88 27.95
C GLU A 487 31.69 -7.76 27.06
N ALA A 488 31.93 -6.53 27.49
CA ALA A 488 31.48 -5.30 26.88
C ALA A 488 32.47 -4.89 25.78
N HIS A 489 31.95 -4.55 24.60
CA HIS A 489 32.68 -3.74 23.62
C HIS A 489 31.88 -2.47 23.35
N GLN A 490 32.47 -1.35 23.78
CA GLN A 490 32.07 0.01 23.44
C GLN A 490 32.35 0.29 21.97
N ASP A 491 31.35 0.87 21.30
CA ASP A 491 31.46 1.53 20.01
C ASP A 491 32.30 2.82 20.14
N ASP A 492 33.38 2.90 19.37
CA ASP A 492 34.03 4.14 18.96
C ASP A 492 33.90 4.26 17.43
N PHE A 493 32.94 5.05 16.97
CA PHE A 493 32.87 5.54 15.58
C PHE A 493 32.56 7.03 15.56
N GLU A 494 33.57 7.84 15.88
CA GLU A 494 33.71 9.21 15.41
C GLU A 494 35.08 9.37 14.75
N GLN A 495 35.14 9.51 13.43
CA GLN A 495 36.19 10.30 12.78
C GLN A 495 35.81 10.74 11.35
N THR A 496 35.23 11.94 11.31
CA THR A 496 35.68 13.11 10.54
C THR A 496 36.11 12.92 9.07
N GLU A 497 35.23 13.32 8.16
CA GLU A 497 35.58 13.72 6.79
C GLU A 497 36.56 14.92 6.81
N ARG A 498 37.75 14.75 6.23
CA ARG A 498 38.65 15.86 5.90
C ARG A 498 38.38 16.33 4.47
N GLN A 499 37.84 17.54 4.37
CA GLN A 499 37.81 18.37 3.17
C GLN A 499 39.22 18.59 2.61
N LYS A 500 39.40 18.37 1.31
CA LYS A 500 40.56 18.83 0.53
C LYS A 500 40.32 20.29 0.09
N PRO A 501 41.26 21.21 0.31
CA PRO A 501 41.17 22.54 -0.27
C PRO A 501 41.65 22.55 -1.72
N SER A 502 40.82 23.19 -2.55
CA SER A 502 41.08 23.71 -3.89
C SER A 502 42.27 24.69 -3.89
N GLY A 503 43.24 24.45 -4.76
CA GLY A 503 44.30 25.42 -5.12
C GLY A 503 43.92 26.21 -6.38
N PRO A 504 44.32 27.49 -6.50
CA PRO A 504 43.91 28.35 -7.60
C PRO A 504 44.86 28.33 -8.80
N ASP A 505 44.26 28.57 -9.97
CA ASP A 505 44.90 28.93 -11.24
C ASP A 505 45.75 30.20 -11.14
N THR A 506 46.86 30.26 -11.89
CA THR A 506 47.19 31.39 -12.79
C THR A 506 48.38 31.06 -13.74
N PRO A 507 48.54 31.79 -14.87
CA PRO A 507 49.08 31.27 -16.13
C PRO A 507 50.39 31.94 -16.61
N GLU A 508 50.81 31.56 -17.84
CA GLU A 508 51.77 32.24 -18.75
C GLU A 508 53.24 32.34 -18.26
N SER A 509 54.31 32.19 -19.03
CA SER A 509 54.56 32.34 -20.47
C SER A 509 55.91 31.69 -20.85
N GLU A 510 56.04 31.33 -22.14
CA GLU A 510 57.20 31.11 -23.05
C GLU A 510 58.64 31.61 -22.67
N PRO A 511 59.70 31.38 -23.50
CA PRO A 511 60.11 30.23 -24.33
C PRO A 511 61.64 29.91 -24.22
N ASP A 512 62.14 29.10 -25.17
CA ASP A 512 63.51 29.02 -25.73
C ASP A 512 64.57 28.00 -25.21
N ARG A 513 64.98 27.14 -26.17
CA ARG A 513 66.33 26.57 -26.45
C ARG A 513 66.88 25.51 -25.47
N GLU A 514 67.51 24.40 -25.87
CA GLU A 514 68.32 24.01 -27.06
C GLU A 514 67.97 22.57 -27.53
#